data_AF-A0A1E5VVC9-F1
#
_entry.id   AF-A0A1E5VVC9-F1
#
_cell.length_a   1.000
_cell.length_b   1.000
_cell.length_c   1.000
_cell.angle_alpha   90.00
_cell.angle_beta   90.00
_cell.angle_gamma   90.00
#
_symmetry.space_group_name_H-M   'P 1'
#
loop_
_entity.id
_entity.type
_entity.pdbx_description
1 polymer ?
#
loop_
_entity_poly.entity_id
_entity_poly.type
_entity_poly.pdbx_seq_one_letter_code
_entity_poly.pdbx_strand_id
1 'polypeptide(L)'
;MKRIREGLGPTYTKNPVFRHEFYTIANEMLTREEFVTAWKDLCKRYGLGKNEFMIRTFQCGMKWARRWAKGHYCAGMTSTQRSECANMMLKKVVPRNSSLNQFVSQYNVLLQDRDMEEGRQENQTKQVRLLCSVPTNKICLSDLH
;
A
#
# COMPACT_ATOMS: atom_id res chain seq x y z
N MET A 1 7.11 5.08 -12.04
CA MET A 1 7.55 6.45 -12.44
C MET A 1 9.07 6.63 -12.62
N LYS A 2 9.94 5.68 -12.24
CA LYS A 2 11.42 5.89 -12.27
C LYS A 2 12.06 6.18 -13.64
N ARG A 3 11.38 5.91 -14.76
CA ARG A 3 11.91 6.09 -16.13
C ARG A 3 11.19 7.16 -16.96
N ILE A 4 10.54 8.12 -16.29
CA ILE A 4 9.81 9.21 -16.99
C ILE A 4 10.76 10.03 -17.88
N ARG A 5 11.96 10.33 -17.39
CA ARG A 5 12.97 11.09 -18.15
C ARG A 5 13.42 10.35 -19.41
N GLU A 6 13.53 9.03 -19.35
CA GLU A 6 13.92 8.18 -20.48
C GLU A 6 12.78 8.05 -21.50
N GLY A 7 11.52 7.96 -21.04
CA GLY A 7 10.38 7.74 -21.92
C GLY A 7 9.81 9.00 -22.58
N LEU A 8 9.96 10.16 -21.95
CA LEU A 8 9.45 11.45 -22.45
C LEU A 8 10.56 12.43 -22.85
N GLY A 9 11.80 12.14 -22.48
CA GLY A 9 12.99 12.84 -22.97
C GLY A 9 12.95 14.36 -22.74
N PRO A 10 13.26 15.17 -23.76
CA PRO A 10 13.31 16.64 -23.65
C PRO A 10 11.96 17.26 -23.27
N THR A 11 10.84 16.67 -23.68
CA THR A 11 9.50 17.20 -23.38
C THR A 11 9.24 17.25 -21.88
N TYR A 12 9.73 16.27 -21.12
CA TYR A 12 9.63 16.27 -19.66
C TYR A 12 10.71 17.10 -18.96
N THR A 13 11.89 17.22 -19.57
CA THR A 13 13.05 17.87 -18.95
C THR A 13 13.06 19.39 -19.16
N LYS A 14 12.57 19.86 -20.32
CA LYS A 14 12.58 21.28 -20.71
C LYS A 14 11.25 22.00 -20.45
N ASN A 15 10.16 21.27 -20.20
CA ASN A 15 8.85 21.86 -19.99
C ASN A 15 8.34 21.62 -18.56
N PRO A 16 8.52 22.59 -17.64
CA PRO A 16 8.05 22.46 -16.26
C PRO A 16 6.51 22.45 -16.15
N VAL A 17 5.81 23.09 -17.10
CA VAL A 17 4.34 23.10 -17.15
C VAL A 17 3.83 21.70 -17.48
N PHE A 18 4.35 21.07 -18.52
CA PHE A 18 4.05 19.68 -18.86
C PHE A 18 4.33 18.74 -17.68
N ARG A 19 5.45 18.93 -16.99
CA ARG A 19 5.80 18.10 -15.83
C ARG A 19 4.75 18.22 -14.72
N HIS A 20 4.30 19.45 -14.43
CA HIS A 20 3.27 19.69 -13.43
C HIS A 20 1.93 19.10 -13.85
N GLU A 21 1.46 19.39 -15.08
CA GLU A 21 0.22 18.83 -15.62
C GLU A 21 0.23 17.30 -15.62
N PHE A 22 1.33 16.68 -16.07
CA PHE A 22 1.48 15.23 -16.06
C PHE A 22 1.42 14.65 -14.64
N TYR A 23 2.06 15.30 -13.66
CA TYR A 23 2.06 14.84 -12.27
C TYR A 23 0.69 14.97 -11.62
N THR A 24 0.01 16.10 -11.84
CA THR A 24 -1.37 16.34 -11.40
C THR A 24 -2.33 15.31 -11.98
N ILE A 25 -2.29 15.09 -13.31
CA ILE A 25 -3.17 14.10 -13.96
C ILE A 25 -2.88 12.69 -13.44
N ALA A 26 -1.62 12.34 -13.21
CA ALA A 26 -1.23 10.99 -12.76
C ALA A 26 -1.55 10.70 -11.29
N ASN A 27 -1.61 11.70 -10.41
CA ASN A 27 -1.74 11.51 -8.96
C ASN A 27 -3.02 12.08 -8.33
N GLU A 28 -3.61 13.13 -8.91
CA GLU A 28 -4.69 13.90 -8.27
C GLU A 28 -6.06 13.64 -8.89
N MET A 29 -6.15 13.00 -10.06
CA MET A 29 -7.43 12.69 -10.69
C MET A 29 -8.16 11.58 -9.93
N LEU A 30 -9.36 11.90 -9.45
CA LEU A 30 -10.15 11.05 -8.55
C LEU A 30 -11.02 10.04 -9.31
N THR A 31 -11.45 10.38 -10.52
CA THR A 31 -12.35 9.55 -11.32
C THR A 31 -11.68 9.04 -12.59
N ARG A 32 -12.19 7.91 -13.10
CA ARG A 32 -11.69 7.30 -14.34
C ARG A 32 -11.93 8.23 -15.53
N GLU A 33 -13.10 8.85 -15.57
CA GLU A 33 -13.58 9.65 -16.69
C GLU A 33 -12.76 10.94 -16.83
N GLU A 34 -12.50 11.62 -15.71
CA GLU A 34 -11.62 12.80 -15.65
C GLU A 34 -10.19 12.43 -16.04
N PHE A 35 -9.65 11.33 -15.50
CA PHE A 35 -8.32 10.86 -15.86
C PHE A 35 -8.19 10.57 -17.36
N VAL A 36 -9.13 9.83 -17.95
CA VAL A 36 -9.07 9.48 -19.38
C VAL A 36 -9.17 10.73 -20.26
N THR A 37 -10.02 11.67 -19.89
CA THR A 37 -10.21 12.92 -20.64
C THR A 37 -8.96 13.80 -20.56
N ALA A 38 -8.47 14.06 -19.34
CA ALA A 38 -7.26 14.86 -19.13
C ALA A 38 -6.01 14.21 -19.75
N TRP A 39 -5.90 12.88 -19.71
CA TRP A 39 -4.80 12.15 -20.36
C TRP A 39 -4.83 12.27 -21.88
N LYS A 40 -6.02 12.18 -22.50
CA LYS A 40 -6.19 12.38 -23.94
C LYS A 40 -5.82 13.80 -24.35
N ASP A 41 -6.27 14.80 -23.58
CA ASP A 41 -5.93 16.21 -23.84
C ASP A 41 -4.44 16.47 -23.71
N LEU A 42 -3.80 15.93 -22.67
CA LEU A 42 -2.35 16.01 -22.49
C LEU A 42 -1.61 15.39 -23.67
N CYS A 43 -2.02 14.19 -24.10
CA CYS A 43 -1.40 13.54 -25.27
C CYS A 43 -1.59 14.34 -26.56
N LYS A 44 -2.75 14.99 -26.74
CA LYS A 44 -3.05 15.80 -27.91
C LYS A 44 -2.21 17.08 -27.95
N ARG A 45 -2.12 17.80 -26.82
CA ARG A 45 -1.36 19.08 -26.72
C ARG A 45 0.13 18.90 -26.99
N TYR A 46 0.71 17.80 -26.52
CA TYR A 46 2.16 17.56 -26.64
C TYR A 46 2.53 16.55 -27.73
N GLY A 47 1.58 16.11 -28.56
CA GLY A 47 1.83 15.18 -29.66
C GLY A 47 2.27 13.77 -29.22
N LEU A 48 1.92 13.34 -28.01
CA LEU A 48 2.42 12.11 -27.39
C LEU A 48 1.50 10.88 -27.59
N GLY A 49 0.48 10.98 -28.44
CA GLY A 49 -0.53 9.92 -28.62
C GLY A 49 0.03 8.57 -29.10
N LYS A 50 1.17 8.57 -29.80
CA LYS A 50 1.86 7.35 -30.26
C LYS A 50 3.08 6.97 -29.42
N ASN A 51 3.37 7.74 -28.36
CA ASN A 51 4.54 7.49 -27.53
C ASN A 51 4.31 6.23 -26.68
N GLU A 52 5.18 5.23 -26.84
CA GLU A 52 5.07 3.93 -26.15
C GLU A 52 5.07 4.08 -24.62
N PHE A 53 5.85 5.03 -24.10
CA PHE A 53 5.87 5.32 -22.67
C PHE A 53 4.52 5.87 -22.19
N MET A 54 3.88 6.78 -22.94
CA MET A 54 2.54 7.27 -22.60
C MET A 54 1.48 6.17 -22.66
N ILE A 55 1.53 5.31 -23.67
CA ILE A 55 0.59 4.17 -23.80
C ILE A 55 0.75 3.22 -22.62
N ARG A 56 1.99 2.82 -22.30
CA ARG A 56 2.27 1.93 -21.17
C ARG A 56 1.87 2.56 -19.83
N THR A 57 2.10 3.86 -19.68
CA THR A 57 1.74 4.59 -18.46
C THR A 57 0.23 4.69 -18.30
N PHE A 58 -0.50 4.94 -19.38
CA PHE A 58 -1.97 4.93 -19.38
C PHE A 58 -2.53 3.56 -19.01
N GLN A 59 -2.00 2.47 -19.60
CA GLN A 59 -2.42 1.10 -19.28
C GLN A 59 -2.15 0.73 -17.82
N CYS A 60 -0.97 1.10 -17.30
CA CYS A 60 -0.70 0.97 -15.87
C CYS A 60 -1.71 1.79 -15.07
N GLY A 61 -1.85 3.07 -15.37
CA GLY A 61 -2.81 3.99 -14.74
C GLY A 61 -4.22 3.42 -14.68
N MET A 62 -4.70 2.76 -15.75
CA MET A 62 -6.00 2.07 -15.76
C MET A 62 -6.10 0.88 -14.80
N LYS A 63 -5.01 0.14 -14.58
CA LYS A 63 -4.95 -0.93 -13.56
C LYS A 63 -4.99 -0.35 -12.15
N TRP A 64 -4.33 0.78 -11.91
CA TRP A 64 -4.42 1.53 -10.65
C TRP A 64 -5.80 2.20 -10.49
N ALA A 65 -6.40 2.69 -11.57
CA ALA A 65 -7.72 3.29 -11.59
C ALA A 65 -8.84 2.30 -11.31
N ARG A 66 -8.64 1.02 -11.64
CA ARG A 66 -9.52 -0.06 -11.20
C ARG A 66 -9.56 -0.16 -9.66
N ARG A 67 -8.55 0.35 -8.95
CA ARG A 67 -8.58 0.51 -7.49
C ARG A 67 -9.44 1.71 -7.07
N TRP A 68 -9.43 2.82 -7.81
CA TRP A 68 -10.28 4.01 -7.57
C TRP A 68 -11.78 3.69 -7.62
N ALA A 69 -12.17 2.76 -8.50
CA ALA A 69 -13.57 2.34 -8.65
C ALA A 69 -14.12 1.46 -7.50
N LYS A 70 -13.35 1.14 -6.46
CA LYS A 70 -13.87 0.46 -5.26
C LYS A 70 -13.87 1.44 -4.10
N GLY A 71 -15.05 1.98 -3.80
CA GLY A 71 -15.37 2.85 -2.66
C GLY A 71 -15.04 2.21 -1.30
N HIS A 72 -13.76 2.07 -1.01
CA HIS A 72 -13.26 1.83 0.32
C HIS A 72 -12.68 3.15 0.82
N TYR A 73 -13.45 3.81 1.67
CA TYR A 73 -12.94 4.83 2.57
C TYR A 73 -11.81 4.20 3.41
N CYS A 74 -10.57 4.44 3.02
CA CYS A 74 -9.40 4.01 3.77
C CYS A 74 -9.03 5.13 4.74
N ALA A 75 -9.76 5.24 5.86
CA ALA A 75 -9.46 6.16 6.95
C ALA A 75 -8.00 5.98 7.41
N GLY A 76 -7.10 6.85 6.96
CA GLY A 76 -5.70 6.89 7.41
C GLY A 76 -4.80 5.72 7.00
N MET A 77 -5.23 4.78 6.15
CA MET A 77 -4.34 3.72 5.65
C MET A 77 -3.53 4.23 4.45
N THR A 78 -2.22 4.43 4.64
CA THR A 78 -1.29 4.63 3.54
C THR A 78 -1.23 3.36 2.68
N SER A 79 -1.21 3.53 1.36
CA SER A 79 -1.18 2.43 0.39
C SER A 79 0.03 1.49 0.55
N THR A 80 1.04 1.90 1.32
CA THR A 80 2.30 1.20 1.58
C THR A 80 2.42 0.58 2.97
N GLN A 81 1.43 0.71 3.86
CA GLN A 81 1.54 0.25 5.25
C GLN A 81 1.97 -1.24 5.38
N ARG A 82 1.41 -2.12 4.53
CA ARG A 82 1.75 -3.55 4.54
C ARG A 82 3.19 -3.82 4.08
N SER A 83 3.66 -3.12 3.05
CA SER A 83 5.04 -3.29 2.55
C SER A 83 6.07 -2.62 3.46
N GLU A 84 5.73 -1.50 4.09
CA GLU A 84 6.57 -0.83 5.09
C GLU A 84 6.73 -1.68 6.34
N CYS A 85 5.63 -2.27 6.84
CA CYS A 85 5.68 -3.19 7.97
C CYS A 85 6.56 -4.41 7.64
N ALA A 86 6.33 -5.06 6.50
CA ALA A 86 7.15 -6.20 6.07
C ALA A 86 8.63 -5.82 5.91
N ASN A 87 8.94 -4.68 5.28
CA ASN A 87 10.30 -4.20 5.10
C ASN A 87 10.97 -3.85 6.44
N MET A 88 10.23 -3.26 7.37
CA MET A 88 10.74 -2.95 8.71
C MET A 88 11.11 -4.22 9.47
N MET A 89 10.30 -5.28 9.34
CA MET A 89 10.62 -6.57 9.96
C MET A 89 11.84 -7.22 9.34
N LEU A 90 11.91 -7.28 8.01
CA LEU A 90 13.04 -7.88 7.30
C LEU A 90 14.35 -7.17 7.62
N LYS A 91 14.34 -5.84 7.75
CA LYS A 91 15.53 -5.06 8.15
C LYS A 91 16.09 -5.44 9.52
N LYS A 92 15.31 -6.05 10.41
CA LYS A 92 15.78 -6.49 11.74
C LYS A 92 16.57 -7.80 11.68
N VAL A 93 16.31 -8.65 10.67
CA VAL A 93 16.85 -10.01 10.62
C VAL A 93 17.80 -10.24 9.43
N VAL A 94 17.72 -9.40 8.39
CA VAL A 94 18.53 -9.51 7.18
C VAL A 94 19.58 -8.39 7.12
N PRO A 95 20.88 -8.72 7.20
CA PRO A 95 21.97 -7.77 6.95
C PRO A 95 21.94 -7.24 5.50
N ARG A 96 22.30 -5.98 5.28
CA ARG A 96 22.27 -5.35 3.94
C ARG A 96 23.10 -6.06 2.87
N ASN A 97 24.10 -6.84 3.26
CA ASN A 97 25.02 -7.57 2.38
C ASN A 97 24.82 -9.09 2.43
N SER A 98 23.63 -9.57 2.83
CA SER A 98 23.35 -11.01 2.88
C SER A 98 23.33 -11.63 1.49
N SER A 99 23.97 -12.79 1.32
CA SER A 99 23.75 -13.62 0.14
C SER A 99 22.31 -14.13 0.10
N LEU A 100 21.81 -14.52 -1.08
CA LEU A 100 20.42 -15.01 -1.22
C LEU A 100 20.14 -16.22 -0.30
N ASN A 101 21.12 -17.11 -0.15
CA ASN A 101 21.01 -18.27 0.75
C ASN A 101 20.86 -17.85 2.21
N GLN A 102 21.62 -16.85 2.66
CA GLN A 102 21.48 -16.28 4.00
C GLN A 102 20.14 -15.57 4.18
N PHE A 103 19.65 -14.86 3.16
CA PHE A 103 18.33 -14.25 3.19
C PHE A 103 17.22 -15.29 3.43
N VAL A 104 17.23 -16.38 2.66
CA VAL A 104 16.22 -17.45 2.79
C VAL A 104 16.28 -18.11 4.17
N SER A 105 17.49 -18.38 4.67
CA SER A 105 17.67 -18.95 6.02
C SER A 105 17.10 -18.03 7.11
N GLN A 106 17.45 -16.74 7.08
CA GLN A 106 16.98 -15.77 8.07
C GLN A 106 15.47 -15.51 7.95
N TYR A 107 14.93 -15.57 6.73
CA TYR A 107 13.50 -15.45 6.50
C TYR A 107 12.71 -16.63 7.10
N ASN A 108 13.20 -17.86 6.94
CA ASN A 108 12.57 -19.05 7.53
C ASN A 108 12.58 -19.00 9.06
N VAL A 109 13.68 -18.55 9.67
CA VAL A 109 13.73 -18.34 11.13
C VAL A 109 12.71 -17.29 11.58
N LEU A 110 12.60 -16.17 10.85
CA LEU A 110 11.59 -15.14 11.14
C LEU A 110 10.15 -15.68 11.05
N LEU A 111 9.87 -16.59 10.10
CA LEU A 111 8.56 -17.24 9.99
C LEU A 111 8.28 -18.15 11.20
N GLN A 112 9.24 -18.97 11.60
CA GLN A 112 9.10 -19.84 12.76
C GLN A 112 8.89 -19.06 14.06
N ASP A 113 9.63 -17.97 14.26
CA ASP A 113 9.46 -17.07 15.40
C ASP A 113 8.05 -16.46 15.44
N ARG A 114 7.50 -16.13 14.27
CA ARG A 114 6.14 -15.61 14.15
C ARG A 114 5.10 -16.66 14.46
N ASP A 115 5.24 -17.87 13.93
CA ASP A 115 4.31 -18.96 14.20
C ASP A 115 4.28 -19.31 15.71
N MET A 116 5.45 -19.28 16.37
CA MET A 116 5.54 -19.48 17.82
C MET A 116 4.88 -18.34 18.61
N GLU A 117 5.13 -17.08 18.23
CA GLU A 117 4.54 -15.92 18.91
C GLU A 117 3.03 -15.83 18.68
N GLU A 118 2.54 -16.16 17.48
CA GLU A 118 1.10 -16.26 17.18
C GLU A 118 0.46 -17.35 18.03
N GLY A 119 1.09 -18.52 18.15
CA GLY A 119 0.62 -19.59 19.05
C GLY A 119 0.58 -19.17 20.52
N ARG A 120 1.59 -18.41 20.99
CA ARG A 120 1.63 -17.86 22.35
C ARG A 120 0.49 -16.87 22.59
N GLN A 121 0.25 -15.97 21.63
CA GLN A 121 -0.82 -14.98 21.69
C GLN A 121 -2.21 -15.61 21.62
N GLU A 122 -2.38 -16.67 20.82
CA GLU A 122 -3.63 -17.41 20.74
C GLU A 122 -3.94 -18.11 22.07
N ASN A 123 -2.94 -18.75 22.67
CA ASN A 123 -3.06 -19.39 23.98
C ASN A 123 -3.39 -18.38 25.09
N GLN A 124 -2.75 -17.21 25.07
CA GLN A 124 -3.02 -16.12 26.01
C GLN A 124 -4.43 -15.54 25.81
N THR A 125 -4.88 -15.38 24.56
CA THR A 125 -6.23 -14.89 24.24
C THR A 125 -7.31 -15.88 24.68
N LYS A 126 -7.07 -17.18 24.49
CA LYS A 126 -7.95 -18.25 25.00
C LYS A 126 -8.02 -18.22 26.52
N GLN A 127 -6.90 -18.01 27.21
CA GLN A 127 -6.84 -17.86 28.67
C GLN A 127 -7.61 -16.62 29.18
N VAL A 128 -7.46 -15.46 28.53
CA VAL A 128 -8.18 -14.23 28.89
C VAL A 128 -9.69 -14.35 28.63
N ARG A 129 -10.10 -15.00 27.53
CA ARG A 129 -11.54 -15.30 27.29
C ARG A 129 -12.17 -16.13 28.39
N LEU A 130 -11.45 -17.13 28.89
CA LEU A 130 -11.91 -17.99 29.99
C LEU A 130 -12.02 -17.22 31.31
N LEU A 131 -11.11 -16.29 31.59
CA LEU A 131 -11.14 -15.45 32.79
C LEU A 131 -12.27 -14.42 32.79
N CYS A 132 -12.65 -13.88 31.64
CA CYS A 132 -13.80 -12.95 31.52
C CYS A 132 -15.18 -13.64 31.56
N SER A 133 -15.25 -14.98 31.51
CA SER A 133 -16.51 -15.73 31.57
C SER A 133 -16.94 -16.18 32.97
N VAL A 134 -16.16 -15.88 34.03
CA VAL A 134 -16.58 -16.19 35.40
C VAL A 134 -17.57 -15.13 35.88
N PRO A 135 -18.82 -15.47 36.23
CA PRO A 135 -19.78 -14.49 36.70
C PRO A 135 -19.36 -14.02 38.09
N THR A 136 -18.99 -12.74 38.21
CA THR A 136 -18.92 -12.06 39.51
C THR A 136 -20.34 -11.95 40.05
N ASN A 137 -20.66 -12.77 41.05
CA ASN A 137 -21.87 -12.66 41.85
C ASN A 137 -22.01 -11.21 42.36
N LYS A 138 -23.00 -10.48 41.83
CA LYS A 138 -23.40 -9.18 42.35
C LYS A 138 -24.11 -9.39 43.68
N ILE A 139 -23.58 -8.80 44.74
CA ILE A 139 -24.31 -8.54 45.97
C ILE A 139 -25.50 -7.63 45.59
N CYS A 140 -26.72 -8.09 45.82
CA CYS A 140 -27.94 -7.41 45.44
C CYS A 140 -28.24 -6.28 46.44
N LEU A 141 -28.31 -5.04 45.96
CA LEU A 141 -28.78 -3.86 46.71
C LEU A 141 -30.32 -3.87 46.77
N SER A 142 -30.90 -4.83 47.51
CA SER A 142 -32.35 -4.90 47.71
C SER A 142 -32.80 -5.25 49.14
N ASP A 143 -31.92 -5.09 50.14
CA ASP A 143 -32.30 -5.15 51.57
C ASP A 143 -32.02 -3.81 52.26
N LEU A 144 -32.73 -2.77 51.83
CA LEU A 144 -32.99 -1.62 52.70
C LEU A 144 -34.47 -1.26 52.54
N HIS A 145 -35.28 -1.99 53.30
CA HIS A 145 -36.63 -1.58 53.68
C HIS A 145 -36.52 -0.69 54.92
#